data_AF-A0A1M7Q3C7-F1
#
_entry.id   AF-A0A1M7Q3C7-F1
#
_cell.length_a   1.000
_cell.length_b   1.000
_cell.length_c   1.000
_cell.angle_alpha   90.00
_cell.angle_beta   90.00
_cell.angle_gamma   90.00
#
_symmetry.space_group_name_H-M   'P 1'
#
loop_
_entity.id
_entity.type
_entity.pdbx_description
1 polymer ?
#
loop_
_entity_poly.entity_id
_entity_poly.type
_entity_poly.pdbx_seq_one_letter_code
_entity_poly.pdbx_strand_id
1 'polypeptide(L)'
;MEQGRTIPEGGLTLSSISVPRPAATPVVLPVSKAVLWLVGTAILALAAYYFVGVDQGAVSVFGKDMHIHEFVHDARHFLGFPCH
;
A
#
# COMPACT_ATOMS: atom_id res chain seq x y z
N MET A 1 -47.26 -58.59 -1.36
CA MET A 1 -47.54 -57.17 -1.67
C MET A 1 -46.80 -56.35 -0.64
N GLU A 2 -45.95 -55.46 -1.17
CA GLU A 2 -45.15 -54.38 -0.58
C GLU A 2 -44.22 -54.61 0.62
N GLN A 3 -42.94 -54.63 0.25
CA GLN A 3 -41.73 -54.48 1.02
C GLN A 3 -41.62 -53.05 1.58
N GLY A 4 -41.92 -52.87 2.87
CA GLY A 4 -41.71 -51.61 3.59
C GLY A 4 -40.23 -51.36 3.85
N ARG A 5 -39.55 -50.71 2.91
CA ARG A 5 -38.15 -50.24 2.97
C ARG A 5 -37.95 -49.36 4.21
N THR A 6 -37.18 -49.86 5.19
CA THR A 6 -36.65 -49.03 6.27
C THR A 6 -35.66 -48.04 5.65
N ILE A 7 -35.98 -46.75 5.72
CA ILE A 7 -35.03 -45.69 5.42
C ILE A 7 -34.01 -45.70 6.55
N PRO A 8 -32.72 -46.00 6.31
CA PRO A 8 -31.72 -45.61 7.29
C PRO A 8 -31.73 -44.09 7.31
N GLU A 9 -32.04 -43.50 8.46
CA GLU A 9 -31.76 -42.10 8.77
C GLU A 9 -30.23 -41.93 8.74
N GLY A 10 -29.67 -41.97 7.53
CA GLY A 10 -28.35 -41.50 7.20
C GLY A 10 -28.37 -39.99 7.33
N GLY A 11 -28.56 -39.52 8.56
CA GLY A 11 -28.15 -38.19 8.96
C GLY A 11 -26.65 -38.17 8.76
N LEU A 12 -26.22 -37.73 7.57
CA LEU A 12 -24.92 -37.12 7.41
C LEU A 12 -24.90 -35.96 8.42
N THR A 13 -24.46 -36.26 9.63
CA THR A 13 -23.88 -35.26 10.50
C THR A 13 -22.68 -34.79 9.70
N LEU A 14 -22.87 -33.72 8.93
CA LEU A 14 -21.80 -32.88 8.43
C LEU A 14 -21.03 -32.49 9.67
N SER A 15 -20.04 -33.31 10.00
CA SER A 15 -19.06 -33.05 11.03
C SER A 15 -18.37 -31.80 10.53
N SER A 16 -18.84 -30.66 11.04
CA SER A 16 -18.33 -29.35 10.68
C SER A 16 -16.86 -29.38 11.04
N ILE A 17 -16.02 -29.51 10.02
CA ILE A 17 -14.58 -29.52 10.16
C ILE A 17 -14.23 -28.09 10.57
N SER A 18 -14.05 -27.87 11.87
CA SER A 18 -13.58 -26.59 12.38
C SER A 18 -12.12 -26.45 11.96
N VAL A 19 -11.89 -25.77 10.84
CA VAL A 19 -10.54 -25.40 10.41
C VAL A 19 -9.97 -24.45 11.47
N PRO A 20 -8.88 -24.80 12.16
CA PRO A 20 -8.27 -23.90 13.13
C PRO A 20 -7.86 -22.62 12.39
N ARG A 21 -8.45 -21.49 12.79
CA ARG A 21 -8.04 -20.18 12.29
C ARG A 21 -6.66 -19.90 12.89
N PRO A 22 -5.62 -19.66 12.06
CA PRO A 22 -4.32 -19.28 12.57
C PRO A 22 -4.49 -18.08 13.51
N ALA A 23 -4.03 -18.23 14.75
CA ALA A 23 -3.99 -17.12 15.68
C ALA A 23 -3.02 -16.07 15.12
N ALA A 24 -3.46 -14.81 15.06
CA ALA A 24 -2.60 -13.73 14.62
C ALA A 24 -1.43 -13.61 15.61
N THR A 25 -0.22 -13.94 15.17
CA THR A 25 0.99 -13.70 15.95
C THR A 25 1.35 -12.22 15.84
N PRO A 26 1.60 -11.53 16.97
CA PRO A 26 2.00 -10.13 16.92
C PRO A 26 3.36 -10.02 16.22
N VAL A 27 3.44 -9.13 15.23
CA VAL A 27 4.70 -8.80 14.58
C VAL A 27 5.54 -8.00 15.58
N VAL A 28 6.52 -8.67 16.19
CA VAL A 28 7.49 -8.03 17.09
C VAL A 28 8.63 -7.49 16.23
N LEU A 29 8.55 -6.22 15.86
CA LEU A 29 9.61 -5.54 15.11
C LEU A 29 10.68 -5.01 16.08
N PRO A 30 11.98 -5.33 15.89
CA PRO A 30 13.04 -4.73 16.69
C PRO A 30 13.00 -3.21 16.59
N VAL A 31 13.16 -2.51 17.72
CA VAL A 31 13.11 -1.03 17.77
C VAL A 31 14.08 -0.41 16.77
N SER A 32 15.29 -0.96 16.63
CA SER A 32 16.28 -0.49 15.65
C SER A 32 15.79 -0.57 14.20
N LYS A 33 15.05 -1.62 13.84
CA LYS A 33 14.48 -1.79 12.51
C LYS A 33 13.31 -0.84 12.29
N ALA A 34 12.45 -0.67 13.29
CA ALA A 34 11.37 0.31 13.23
C ALA A 34 11.91 1.74 13.08
N VAL A 35 12.95 2.11 13.85
CA VAL A 35 13.63 3.41 13.75
C VAL A 35 14.24 3.60 12.37
N LEU A 36 14.95 2.59 11.83
CA LEU A 36 15.56 2.70 10.51
C LEU A 36 14.52 2.95 9.41
N TRP A 37 13.39 2.23 9.46
CA TRP A 37 12.28 2.44 8.53
C TRP A 37 11.62 3.82 8.70
N LEU A 38 11.36 4.24 9.94
CA LEU A 38 10.79 5.56 10.22
C LEU A 38 11.70 6.69 9.75
N VAL A 39 12.99 6.62 10.05
CA VAL A 39 13.95 7.64 9.64
C VAL A 39 14.11 7.65 8.12
N GLY A 40 14.24 6.48 7.49
CA GLY A 40 14.35 6.37 6.03
C GLY A 40 13.12 6.93 5.31
N THR A 41 11.93 6.60 5.78
CA THR A 41 10.68 7.11 5.21
C THR A 41 10.49 8.61 5.49
N ALA A 42 10.85 9.10 6.68
CA ALA A 42 10.81 10.53 6.99
C ALA A 42 11.75 11.33 6.09
N ILE A 43 12.99 10.86 5.88
CA ILE A 43 13.94 11.50 4.97
C ILE A 43 13.40 11.51 3.55
N LEU A 44 12.85 10.39 3.08
CA LEU A 44 12.27 10.30 1.74
C LEU A 44 11.07 11.23 1.57
N ALA A 45 10.21 11.32 2.58
CA ALA A 45 9.07 12.23 2.58
C ALA A 45 9.51 13.70 2.59
N LEU A 46 10.54 14.05 3.38
CA LEU A 46 11.13 15.38 3.37
C LEU A 46 11.81 15.70 2.04
N ALA A 47 12.47 14.74 1.41
CA ALA A 47 13.04 14.90 0.08
C ALA A 47 11.93 15.14 -0.95
N ALA A 48 10.87 14.33 -0.94
CA ALA A 48 9.72 14.52 -1.82
C ALA A 48 9.06 15.89 -1.59
N TYR A 49 8.86 16.30 -0.33
CA TYR A 49 8.35 17.62 0.01
C TYR A 49 9.27 18.75 -0.45
N TYR A 50 10.59 18.59 -0.31
CA TYR A 50 11.58 19.52 -0.83
C TYR A 50 11.47 19.62 -2.35
N PHE A 51 11.46 18.50 -3.08
CA PHE A 51 11.29 18.52 -4.54
C PHE A 51 9.96 19.18 -4.93
N VAL A 52 8.85 18.86 -4.28
CA VAL A 52 7.54 19.47 -4.58
C VAL A 52 7.49 20.98 -4.24
N GLY A 53 8.11 21.41 -3.13
CA GLY A 53 8.09 22.81 -2.67
C GLY A 53 9.12 23.72 -3.34
N VAL A 54 10.28 23.16 -3.74
CA VAL A 54 11.33 23.88 -4.47
C VAL A 54 10.91 24.10 -5.92
N ASP A 55 10.23 23.13 -6.51
CA ASP A 55 9.83 23.16 -7.92
C ASP A 55 8.60 24.05 -8.22
N GLN A 56 8.05 24.70 -7.19
CA GLN A 56 6.99 25.72 -7.31
C GLN A 56 7.38 27.07 -6.69
N GLY A 57 8.67 27.29 -6.35
CA GLY A 57 9.18 28.61 -6.00
C GLY A 57 9.05 29.06 -4.53
N ALA A 58 8.76 28.17 -3.57
CA ALA A 58 8.65 28.56 -2.15
C ALA A 58 10.02 28.84 -1.49
N VAL A 59 11.09 28.17 -1.93
CA VAL A 59 12.48 28.39 -1.49
C VAL A 59 13.45 27.94 -2.59
N SER A 60 13.89 28.85 -3.46
CA SER A 60 14.96 28.53 -4.41
C SER A 60 16.34 28.73 -3.78
N VAL A 61 17.02 27.63 -3.47
CA VAL A 61 18.41 27.64 -2.97
C VAL A 61 19.42 27.73 -4.14
N PHE A 62 19.01 27.34 -5.36
CA PHE A 62 19.86 27.29 -6.55
C PHE A 62 19.63 28.44 -7.54
N GLY A 63 18.85 29.46 -7.18
CA GLY A 63 18.60 30.61 -8.04
C GLY A 63 17.46 30.38 -9.03
N LYS A 64 17.35 31.24 -10.05
CA LYS A 64 16.20 31.32 -10.98
C LYS A 64 16.04 30.09 -11.90
N ASP A 65 16.93 29.11 -11.81
CA ASP A 65 16.99 27.96 -12.72
C ASP A 65 16.12 26.80 -12.21
N MET A 66 14.96 26.65 -12.83
CA MET A 66 13.95 25.64 -12.47
C MET A 66 14.02 24.42 -13.41
N HIS A 67 15.20 23.81 -13.56
CA HIS A 67 15.38 22.69 -14.51
C HIS A 67 14.44 21.50 -14.25
N ILE A 68 14.11 21.20 -12.99
CA ILE A 68 13.13 20.17 -12.67
C ILE A 68 11.73 20.64 -13.11
N HIS A 69 11.37 21.90 -12.89
CA HIS A 69 10.09 22.48 -13.28
C HIS A 69 9.88 22.42 -14.79
N GLU A 70 10.90 22.76 -15.59
CA GLU A 70 10.83 22.65 -17.05
C GLU A 70 10.70 21.18 -17.49
N PHE A 71 11.48 20.28 -16.90
CA PHE A 71 11.39 18.85 -17.19
C PHE A 71 9.99 18.27 -16.86
N VAL A 72 9.43 18.62 -15.70
CA VAL A 72 8.10 18.14 -15.27
C VAL A 72 7.00 18.78 -16.11
N HIS A 73 7.14 20.07 -16.43
CA HIS A 73 6.24 20.80 -17.30
C HIS A 73 6.22 20.16 -18.71
N ASP A 74 7.39 19.83 -19.27
CA ASP A 74 7.54 19.15 -20.56
C ASP A 74 7.00 17.71 -20.52
N ALA A 75 7.22 16.97 -19.42
CA ALA A 75 6.68 15.63 -19.26
C ALA A 75 5.14 15.62 -19.24
N ARG A 76 4.49 16.62 -18.63
CA ARG A 76 3.03 16.74 -18.63
C ARG A 76 2.50 17.03 -20.04
N HIS A 77 3.21 17.87 -20.80
CA HIS A 77 2.89 18.13 -22.19
C HIS A 77 3.08 16.88 -23.06
N PHE A 78 4.15 16.11 -22.82
CA PHE A 78 4.39 14.84 -23.48
C PHE A 78 3.27 13.82 -23.22
N LEU A 79 2.73 13.79 -22.00
CA LEU A 79 1.60 12.95 -21.62
C LEU A 79 0.24 13.52 -22.06
N GLY A 80 0.21 14.66 -22.77
CA GLY A 80 -1.00 15.27 -23.33
C GLY A 80 -1.84 16.07 -22.32
N PHE A 81 -1.34 16.32 -21.11
CA PHE A 81 -2.05 17.13 -20.11
C PHE A 81 -1.89 18.62 -20.43
N PRO A 82 -2.98 19.41 -20.57
CA PRO A 82 -2.91 20.80 -21.03
C PRO A 82 -2.42 21.83 -19.98
N CYS A 83 -1.47 22.68 -20.41
CA CYS A 83 -1.15 24.06 -20.00
C CYS A 83 -2.29 25.01 -19.55
N HIS A 84 -2.27 25.70 -18.40
CA HIS A 84 -2.96 27.00 -18.23
C HIS A 84 -2.02 27.99 -17.58
#